data_AF-S9SN33-F1
#
_entry.id   AF-S9SN33-F1
#
_cell.length_a   1.000
_cell.length_b   1.000
_cell.length_c   1.000
_cell.angle_alpha   90.00
_cell.angle_beta   90.00
_cell.angle_gamma   90.00
#
_symmetry.space_group_name_H-M   'P 1'
#
loop_
_entity.id
_entity.type
_entity.pdbx_description
1 polymer ?
#
loop_
_entity_poly.entity_id
_entity_poly.type
_entity_poly.pdbx_seq_one_letter_code
_entity_poly.pdbx_strand_id
1 'polypeptide(L)'
;MVNLIAYQRLISNTADVFLGVNMTQAAFNAANLLGSKPISINRYLDQVWPLIQKYDNDILPPFGDNPNPEYIWDQSTLDGQRVAFGVGTSGGRVVSSGTTQAFAVILVAFADNAMDAKIELFELVNNQYVKVAPQPVGLDELVLIAGNPNVPTTGLTEIEPYNWQSIRIYSTRFTVAAQDVDRIVKIVASFEVTNYLVANPPKPNPAGLQFILDVYNATD
;
A
#
# COMPACT_ATOMS: atom_id res chain seq x y z
N MET A 1 25.14 -0.90 -13.90
CA MET A 1 23.86 -0.31 -14.38
C MET A 1 22.83 -1.13 -13.66
N VAL A 2 21.99 -0.54 -12.81
CA VAL A 2 21.10 -1.33 -11.94
C VAL A 2 20.16 -2.16 -12.81
N ASN A 3 20.23 -3.47 -12.67
CA ASN A 3 19.31 -4.40 -13.29
C ASN A 3 18.15 -4.67 -12.34
N LEU A 4 16.92 -4.45 -12.81
CA LEU A 4 15.69 -4.68 -12.06
C LEU A 4 14.97 -5.88 -12.63
N ILE A 5 14.83 -6.93 -11.83
CA ILE A 5 14.11 -8.15 -12.18
C ILE A 5 12.80 -8.12 -11.40
N ALA A 6 11.67 -8.11 -12.12
CA ALA A 6 10.35 -8.11 -11.50
C ALA A 6 10.20 -9.27 -10.52
N TYR A 7 9.75 -8.96 -9.31
CA TYR A 7 9.48 -9.94 -8.28
C TYR A 7 7.98 -10.14 -8.11
N GLN A 8 7.25 -9.06 -7.84
CA GLN A 8 5.81 -9.13 -7.63
C GLN A 8 5.16 -7.76 -7.78
N ARG A 9 3.94 -7.73 -8.31
CA ARG A 9 3.01 -6.60 -8.22
C ARG A 9 1.93 -6.93 -7.20
N LEU A 10 1.75 -6.04 -6.23
CA LEU A 10 0.68 -6.07 -5.24
C LEU A 10 -0.32 -4.99 -5.59
N ILE A 11 -1.60 -5.26 -5.42
CA ILE A 11 -2.68 -4.34 -5.76
C ILE A 11 -3.69 -4.27 -4.62
N SER A 12 -4.45 -3.17 -4.54
CA SER A 12 -5.62 -3.14 -3.67
C SER A 12 -6.65 -4.16 -4.17
N ASN A 13 -7.08 -5.06 -3.30
CA ASN A 13 -8.12 -6.04 -3.58
C ASN A 13 -8.70 -6.58 -2.25
N THR A 14 -9.79 -7.34 -2.32
CA THR A 14 -10.44 -7.95 -1.15
C THR A 14 -9.84 -9.30 -0.71
N ALA A 15 -8.84 -9.81 -1.43
CA ALA A 15 -8.25 -11.14 -1.22
C ALA A 15 -6.94 -11.11 -0.43
N ASP A 16 -6.07 -10.15 -0.68
CA ASP A 16 -4.68 -10.10 -0.20
C ASP A 16 -4.42 -8.90 0.72
N VAL A 17 -5.38 -7.98 0.82
CA VAL A 17 -5.33 -6.85 1.75
C VAL A 17 -5.97 -7.24 3.07
N PHE A 18 -5.29 -6.90 4.15
CA PHE A 18 -5.74 -7.15 5.52
C PHE A 18 -5.95 -5.85 6.27
N LEU A 19 -6.94 -5.83 7.15
CA LEU A 19 -7.32 -4.69 7.96
C LEU A 19 -6.57 -4.69 9.29
N GLY A 20 -6.47 -3.52 9.91
CA GLY A 20 -5.99 -3.35 11.27
C GLY A 20 -6.65 -2.17 11.97
N VAL A 21 -6.47 -2.09 13.29
CA VAL A 21 -6.91 -0.92 14.08
C VAL A 21 -6.01 0.30 13.86
N ASN A 22 -4.82 0.09 13.29
CA ASN A 22 -3.84 1.09 12.85
C ASN A 22 -2.90 0.45 11.82
N MET A 23 -2.02 1.26 11.20
CA MET A 23 -1.07 0.78 10.19
C MET A 23 -0.19 -0.37 10.68
N THR A 24 0.32 -0.30 11.91
CA THR A 24 1.21 -1.32 12.48
C THR A 24 0.51 -2.68 12.56
N GLN A 25 -0.74 -2.72 13.05
CA GLN A 25 -1.50 -3.95 13.12
C GLN A 25 -1.87 -4.46 11.73
N ALA A 26 -2.22 -3.57 10.80
CA ALA A 26 -2.54 -3.95 9.42
C ALA A 26 -1.32 -4.55 8.70
N ALA A 27 -0.13 -3.97 8.89
CA ALA A 27 1.13 -4.49 8.37
C ALA A 27 1.44 -5.89 8.94
N PHE A 28 1.32 -6.06 10.25
CA PHE A 28 1.52 -7.35 10.91
C PHE A 28 0.53 -8.41 10.41
N ASN A 29 -0.74 -8.03 10.28
CA ASN A 29 -1.80 -8.88 9.75
C ASN A 29 -1.50 -9.32 8.31
N ALA A 30 -1.06 -8.41 7.44
CA ALA A 30 -0.68 -8.72 6.07
C ALA A 30 0.57 -9.62 5.98
N ALA A 31 1.58 -9.37 6.81
CA ALA A 31 2.78 -10.21 6.88
C ALA A 31 2.45 -11.67 7.22
N ASN A 32 1.47 -11.87 8.12
CA ASN A 32 1.11 -13.17 8.69
C ASN A 32 -0.18 -13.78 8.12
N LEU A 33 -0.85 -13.11 7.18
CA LEU A 33 -2.13 -13.52 6.60
C LEU A 33 -3.24 -13.69 7.66
N LEU A 34 -3.35 -12.72 8.58
CA LEU A 34 -4.28 -12.75 9.72
C LEU A 34 -5.31 -11.63 9.62
N GLY A 35 -6.48 -11.85 10.22
CA GLY A 35 -7.50 -10.81 10.42
C GLY A 35 -8.50 -10.66 9.28
N SER A 36 -9.32 -9.62 9.40
CA SER A 36 -10.37 -9.28 8.44
C SER A 36 -9.80 -8.66 7.16
N LYS A 37 -10.57 -8.73 6.08
CA LYS A 37 -10.26 -8.16 4.78
C LYS A 37 -11.27 -7.06 4.45
N PRO A 38 -10.90 -6.05 3.66
CA PRO A 38 -11.83 -5.01 3.25
C PRO A 38 -12.90 -5.56 2.31
N ILE A 39 -13.93 -4.75 2.07
CA ILE A 39 -14.88 -4.94 0.98
C ILE A 39 -14.49 -4.09 -0.22
N SER A 40 -14.92 -4.53 -1.41
CA SER A 40 -14.83 -3.72 -2.62
C SER A 40 -15.99 -2.72 -2.61
N ILE A 41 -15.69 -1.46 -2.89
CA ILE A 41 -16.71 -0.44 -3.09
C ILE A 41 -16.98 -0.30 -4.58
N ASN A 42 -18.26 -0.42 -4.94
CA ASN A 42 -18.71 -0.13 -6.29
C ASN A 42 -18.44 1.32 -6.62
N ARG A 43 -17.74 1.52 -7.74
CA ARG A 43 -17.55 2.84 -8.32
C ARG A 43 -18.92 3.46 -8.67
N TYR A 44 -19.09 4.73 -8.36
CA TYR A 44 -20.12 5.53 -9.03
C TYR A 44 -19.70 5.69 -10.50
N LEU A 45 -20.61 5.43 -11.44
CA LEU A 45 -20.34 5.51 -12.89
C LEU A 45 -19.88 6.92 -13.37
N ASP A 46 -19.92 7.92 -12.49
CA ASP A 46 -19.53 9.30 -12.76
C ASP A 46 -18.01 9.52 -12.59
N GLN A 47 -17.41 10.21 -13.57
CA GLN A 47 -15.96 10.37 -13.79
C GLN A 47 -15.23 11.31 -12.81
N VAL A 48 -15.82 11.65 -11.65
CA VAL A 48 -15.26 12.68 -10.77
C VAL A 48 -14.08 12.17 -9.93
N TRP A 49 -14.10 10.90 -9.55
CA TRP A 49 -13.07 10.30 -8.69
C TRP A 49 -11.92 9.69 -9.52
N PRO A 50 -10.65 9.97 -9.17
CA PRO A 50 -9.50 9.33 -9.80
C PRO A 50 -9.54 7.81 -9.74
N LEU A 51 -8.81 7.19 -10.66
CA LEU A 51 -8.67 5.76 -10.75
C LEU A 51 -7.26 5.40 -11.23
N ILE A 52 -6.67 4.43 -10.57
CA ILE A 52 -5.52 3.69 -11.06
C ILE A 52 -6.05 2.54 -11.90
N GLN A 53 -5.81 2.59 -13.20
CA GLN A 53 -6.22 1.54 -14.13
C GLN A 53 -5.09 1.24 -15.10
N LYS A 54 -4.93 -0.04 -15.46
CA LYS A 54 -4.08 -0.47 -16.55
C LYS A 54 -4.64 0.04 -17.88
N TYR A 55 -3.77 0.15 -18.88
CA TYR A 55 -4.23 0.28 -20.26
C TYR A 55 -5.00 -0.98 -20.67
N ASP A 56 -6.05 -0.82 -21.48
CA ASP A 56 -6.92 -1.94 -21.88
C ASP A 56 -6.18 -3.07 -22.61
N ASN A 57 -5.02 -2.77 -23.18
CA ASN A 57 -4.14 -3.72 -23.88
C ASN A 57 -2.86 -4.09 -23.11
N ASP A 58 -2.76 -3.76 -21.81
CA ASP A 58 -1.62 -4.13 -20.97
C ASP A 58 -1.67 -5.61 -20.57
N ILE A 59 -1.23 -6.46 -21.50
CA ILE A 59 -1.20 -7.93 -21.38
C ILE A 59 0.22 -8.50 -21.36
N LEU A 60 1.24 -7.65 -21.45
CA LEU A 60 2.62 -8.08 -21.58
C LEU A 60 3.24 -8.43 -20.21
N PRO A 61 4.10 -9.46 -20.14
CA PRO A 61 4.83 -9.76 -18.91
C PRO A 61 5.73 -8.58 -18.51
N PRO A 62 6.06 -8.43 -17.21
CA PRO A 62 5.82 -9.39 -16.13
C PRO A 62 4.51 -9.21 -15.36
N PHE A 63 3.75 -8.13 -15.58
CA PHE A 63 2.55 -7.79 -14.78
C PHE A 63 1.28 -7.60 -15.61
N GLY A 64 1.30 -7.98 -16.89
CA GLY A 64 0.18 -7.89 -17.80
C GLY A 64 -1.00 -8.79 -17.43
N ASP A 65 -0.78 -9.83 -16.64
CA ASP A 65 -1.81 -10.74 -16.11
C ASP A 65 -2.41 -10.28 -14.78
N ASN A 66 -1.79 -9.33 -14.07
CA ASN A 66 -2.40 -8.72 -12.88
C ASN A 66 -3.71 -8.00 -13.24
N PRO A 67 -4.78 -8.16 -12.44
CA PRO A 67 -6.00 -7.40 -12.64
C PRO A 67 -5.82 -5.92 -12.27
N ASN A 68 -6.82 -5.10 -12.61
CA ASN A 68 -6.87 -3.73 -12.13
C ASN A 68 -7.02 -3.70 -10.60
N PRO A 69 -6.40 -2.74 -9.91
CA PRO A 69 -6.62 -2.55 -8.48
C PRO A 69 -8.09 -2.21 -8.19
N GLU A 70 -8.64 -2.75 -7.11
CA GLU A 70 -10.01 -2.49 -6.64
C GLU A 70 -10.04 -1.27 -5.71
N TYR A 71 -11.17 -0.57 -5.70
CA TYR A 71 -11.49 0.39 -4.65
C TYR A 71 -11.87 -0.36 -3.39
N ILE A 72 -11.11 -0.20 -2.30
CA ILE A 72 -11.32 -0.95 -1.05
C ILE A 72 -11.61 -0.05 0.15
N TRP A 73 -12.50 -0.53 1.03
CA TRP A 73 -12.88 0.14 2.27
C TRP A 73 -13.46 -0.87 3.28
N ASP A 74 -13.78 -0.43 4.50
CA ASP A 74 -14.38 -1.31 5.53
C ASP A 74 -15.33 -0.58 6.51
N GLN A 75 -15.67 0.68 6.24
CA GLN A 75 -16.55 1.46 7.11
C GLN A 75 -17.69 2.09 6.31
N SER A 76 -18.59 2.78 7.00
CA SER A 76 -19.44 3.75 6.32
C SER A 76 -18.59 4.86 5.69
N THR A 77 -19.23 5.77 4.96
CA THR A 77 -18.58 6.92 4.31
C THR A 77 -18.81 8.21 5.12
N LEU A 78 -18.85 8.10 6.45
CA LEU A 78 -19.02 9.25 7.37
C LEU A 78 -17.69 9.97 7.59
N ASP A 79 -17.78 11.18 8.12
CA ASP A 79 -16.65 12.06 8.37
C ASP A 79 -15.74 11.58 9.48
N GLY A 80 -14.44 11.66 9.22
CA GLY A 80 -13.39 11.32 10.18
C GLY A 80 -13.17 9.82 10.36
N GLN A 81 -13.86 8.98 9.58
CA GLN A 81 -13.65 7.53 9.63
C GLN A 81 -12.28 7.16 9.09
N ARG A 82 -11.54 6.38 9.87
CA ARG A 82 -10.20 5.91 9.54
C ARG A 82 -10.17 4.42 9.41
N VAL A 83 -9.55 3.93 8.33
CA VAL A 83 -9.34 2.50 8.11
C VAL A 83 -7.87 2.28 7.80
N ALA A 84 -7.29 1.27 8.46
CA ALA A 84 -5.92 0.85 8.19
C ALA A 84 -5.90 -0.43 7.34
N PHE A 85 -5.05 -0.42 6.32
CA PHE A 85 -4.89 -1.48 5.33
C PHE A 85 -3.44 -1.95 5.31
N GLY A 86 -3.22 -3.23 5.03
CA GLY A 86 -1.90 -3.81 4.86
C GLY A 86 -1.89 -4.82 3.72
N VAL A 87 -0.82 -4.84 2.94
CA VAL A 87 -0.57 -5.82 1.88
C VAL A 87 0.88 -6.24 1.92
N GLY A 88 1.16 -7.53 1.74
CA GLY A 88 2.51 -8.06 1.77
C GLY A 88 2.82 -8.91 0.55
N THR A 89 4.09 -9.00 0.18
CA THR A 89 4.54 -9.95 -0.85
C THR A 89 4.09 -11.36 -0.51
N SER A 90 3.60 -12.10 -1.51
CA SER A 90 3.18 -13.48 -1.36
C SER A 90 4.39 -14.38 -1.18
N GLY A 91 4.30 -15.31 -0.22
CA GLY A 91 5.43 -16.14 0.16
C GLY A 91 6.55 -15.34 0.85
N GLY A 92 7.52 -16.08 1.39
CA GLY A 92 8.73 -15.49 1.96
C GLY A 92 9.86 -15.51 0.94
N ARG A 93 10.54 -14.38 0.76
CA ARG A 93 11.75 -14.31 -0.05
C ARG A 93 12.95 -14.76 0.77
N VAL A 94 13.64 -15.80 0.30
CA VAL A 94 14.90 -16.23 0.93
C VAL A 94 16.04 -15.30 0.51
N VAL A 95 16.77 -14.80 1.49
CA VAL A 95 18.07 -14.14 1.36
C VAL A 95 19.10 -15.07 1.98
N SER A 96 19.98 -15.63 1.15
CA SER A 96 20.91 -16.68 1.56
C SER A 96 22.01 -16.16 2.48
N SER A 97 22.44 -16.99 3.43
CA SER A 97 23.59 -16.73 4.30
C SER A 97 24.84 -16.36 3.51
N GLY A 98 25.60 -15.40 4.01
CA GLY A 98 26.77 -14.82 3.36
C GLY A 98 26.46 -13.87 2.19
N THR A 99 25.20 -13.47 1.98
CA THR A 99 24.81 -12.61 0.85
C THR A 99 24.09 -11.33 1.28
N THR A 100 24.09 -10.35 0.37
CA THR A 100 23.28 -9.14 0.46
C THR A 100 22.41 -9.05 -0.78
N GLN A 101 21.09 -9.04 -0.60
CA GLN A 101 20.12 -8.88 -1.68
C GLN A 101 19.61 -7.43 -1.69
N ALA A 102 19.64 -6.78 -2.86
CA ALA A 102 18.98 -5.49 -3.04
C ALA A 102 17.57 -5.65 -3.60
N PHE A 103 16.67 -4.76 -3.19
CA PHE A 103 15.30 -4.65 -3.65
C PHE A 103 15.01 -3.22 -4.07
N ALA A 104 14.11 -3.05 -5.04
CA ALA A 104 13.51 -1.77 -5.36
C ALA A 104 11.99 -1.90 -5.30
N VAL A 105 11.33 -0.84 -4.83
CA VAL A 105 9.87 -0.78 -4.76
C VAL A 105 9.35 0.51 -5.37
N ILE A 106 8.21 0.43 -6.04
CA ILE A 106 7.50 1.57 -6.62
C ILE A 106 6.04 1.48 -6.17
N LEU A 107 5.60 2.45 -5.38
CA LEU A 107 4.24 2.59 -4.90
C LEU A 107 3.53 3.68 -5.70
N VAL A 108 2.37 3.33 -6.25
CA VAL A 108 1.38 4.25 -6.81
C VAL A 108 0.11 4.09 -6.00
N ALA A 109 -0.37 5.15 -5.36
CA ALA A 109 -1.53 5.05 -4.47
C ALA A 109 -2.46 6.26 -4.62
N PHE A 110 -3.73 6.00 -4.41
CA PHE A 110 -4.80 6.97 -4.45
C PHE A 110 -5.75 6.71 -3.28
N ALA A 111 -6.18 7.78 -2.62
CA ALA A 111 -7.21 7.73 -1.59
C ALA A 111 -8.13 8.94 -1.74
N ASP A 112 -9.41 8.78 -1.41
CA ASP A 112 -10.42 9.82 -1.58
C ASP A 112 -10.21 11.07 -0.74
N ASN A 113 -9.30 11.06 0.25
CA ASN A 113 -8.96 12.26 1.01
C ASN A 113 -7.51 12.23 1.48
N ALA A 114 -7.29 11.87 2.76
CA ALA A 114 -5.98 11.83 3.40
C ALA A 114 -5.52 10.39 3.57
N MET A 115 -4.22 10.16 3.37
CA MET A 115 -3.60 8.85 3.53
C MET A 115 -2.19 9.00 4.06
N ASP A 116 -1.90 8.21 5.08
CA ASP A 116 -0.53 7.91 5.49
C ASP A 116 -0.16 6.53 4.96
N ALA A 117 1.09 6.36 4.49
CA ALA A 117 1.59 5.08 4.01
C ALA A 117 3.00 4.78 4.51
N LYS A 118 3.31 3.49 4.66
CA LYS A 118 4.63 2.98 5.01
C LYS A 118 4.97 1.75 4.19
N ILE A 119 6.26 1.53 3.97
CA ILE A 119 6.80 0.28 3.43
C ILE A 119 7.80 -0.24 4.45
N GLU A 120 7.61 -1.48 4.89
CA GLU A 120 8.32 -2.11 6.00
C GLU A 120 8.78 -3.51 5.60
N LEU A 121 9.92 -3.93 6.15
CA LEU A 121 10.45 -5.27 6.02
C LEU A 121 10.06 -6.12 7.23
N PHE A 122 9.55 -7.32 6.96
CA PHE A 122 9.28 -8.35 7.95
C PHE A 122 10.17 -9.57 7.69
N GLU A 123 10.53 -10.30 8.74
CA GLU A 123 11.29 -11.53 8.65
C GLU A 123 10.64 -12.67 9.44
N LEU A 124 10.76 -13.89 8.94
CA LEU A 124 10.22 -15.08 9.59
C LEU A 124 11.13 -15.49 10.76
N VAL A 125 10.59 -15.42 11.97
CA VAL A 125 11.22 -15.88 13.20
C VAL A 125 10.24 -16.81 13.90
N ASN A 126 10.66 -18.03 14.22
CA ASN A 126 9.82 -19.01 14.92
C ASN A 126 8.42 -19.20 14.28
N ASN A 127 8.37 -19.33 12.95
CA ASN A 127 7.15 -19.47 12.14
C ASN A 127 6.20 -18.26 12.15
N GLN A 128 6.66 -17.07 12.55
CA GLN A 128 5.89 -15.84 12.50
C GLN A 128 6.70 -14.73 11.84
N TYR A 129 6.08 -13.95 10.97
CA TYR A 129 6.70 -12.76 10.43
C TYR A 129 6.67 -11.65 11.47
N VAL A 130 7.84 -11.19 11.88
CA VAL A 130 8.03 -10.06 12.79
C VAL A 130 8.69 -8.91 12.04
N LYS A 131 8.37 -7.67 12.41
CA LYS A 131 8.98 -6.50 11.80
C LYS A 131 10.49 -6.50 12.08
N VAL A 132 11.31 -6.33 11.05
CA VAL A 132 12.77 -6.27 11.18
C VAL A 132 13.15 -5.02 11.98
N ALA A 133 14.08 -5.15 12.92
CA ALA A 133 14.62 -4.04 13.69
C ALA A 133 16.15 -4.12 13.75
N PRO A 134 16.89 -3.10 13.28
CA PRO A 134 16.40 -1.89 12.61
C PRO A 134 15.88 -2.16 11.19
N GLN A 135 15.00 -1.30 10.69
CA GLN A 135 14.57 -1.33 9.29
C GLN A 135 15.75 -0.98 8.36
N PRO A 136 15.83 -1.58 7.15
CA PRO A 136 16.80 -1.15 6.14
C PRO A 136 16.66 0.33 5.81
N VAL A 137 17.78 0.98 5.49
CA VAL A 137 17.79 2.38 5.05
C VAL A 137 16.86 2.55 3.84
N GLY A 138 16.04 3.59 3.87
CA GLY A 138 15.00 3.85 2.87
C GLY A 138 13.68 3.12 3.08
N LEU A 139 13.51 2.35 4.17
CA LEU A 139 12.23 1.81 4.64
C LEU A 139 11.88 2.37 6.02
N ASP A 140 10.58 2.60 6.30
CA ASP A 140 10.02 3.09 7.59
C ASP A 140 10.62 4.40 8.16
N GLU A 141 11.63 4.99 7.53
CA GLU A 141 12.26 6.25 7.94
C GLU A 141 11.31 7.45 7.82
N LEU A 142 10.32 7.35 6.92
CA LEU A 142 9.35 8.38 6.64
C LEU A 142 7.94 7.78 6.60
N VAL A 143 7.00 8.40 7.31
CA VAL A 143 5.58 8.25 6.99
C VAL A 143 5.35 9.02 5.70
N LEU A 144 4.88 8.33 4.66
CA LEU A 144 4.50 8.96 3.39
C LEU A 144 3.13 9.61 3.59
N ILE A 145 3.08 10.94 3.63
CA ILE A 145 1.86 11.70 3.96
C ILE A 145 1.26 12.25 2.67
N ALA A 146 -0.04 12.02 2.49
CA ALA A 146 -0.84 12.59 1.42
C ALA A 146 -2.04 13.35 2.02
N GLY A 147 -2.03 14.68 1.87
CA GLY A 147 -3.02 15.55 2.50
C GLY A 147 -2.83 15.67 4.01
N ASN A 148 -3.65 16.51 4.65
CA ASN A 148 -3.71 16.58 6.10
C ASN A 148 -5.00 15.89 6.56
N PRO A 149 -4.95 14.96 7.53
CA PRO A 149 -6.16 14.41 8.11
C PRO A 149 -6.99 15.56 8.71
N ASN A 150 -8.12 15.87 8.09
CA ASN A 150 -9.06 16.85 8.60
C ASN A 150 -9.62 16.46 9.98
N VAL A 151 -10.05 17.45 10.75
CA VAL A 151 -10.77 17.21 12.01
C VAL A 151 -12.26 17.43 11.73
N PRO A 152 -13.14 16.46 12.02
CA PRO A 152 -14.55 16.50 11.60
C PRO A 152 -15.37 17.70 12.12
N THR A 153 -14.85 18.52 13.03
CA THR A 153 -15.58 19.66 13.60
C THR A 153 -15.66 20.89 12.69
N THR A 154 -14.85 21.00 11.63
CA THR A 154 -14.83 22.18 10.75
C THR A 154 -15.43 21.96 9.36
N GLY A 155 -15.72 20.71 8.98
CA GLY A 155 -15.95 20.34 7.58
C GLY A 155 -14.69 20.55 6.72
N LEU A 156 -14.59 19.88 5.57
CA LEU A 156 -13.54 20.20 4.59
C LEU A 156 -13.90 21.51 3.88
N THR A 157 -13.08 22.55 4.10
CA THR A 157 -13.02 23.76 3.28
C THR A 157 -11.93 23.63 2.22
N GLU A 158 -11.87 22.48 1.52
CA GLU A 158 -10.93 22.35 0.40
C GLU A 158 -11.35 23.27 -0.74
N ILE A 159 -10.35 23.84 -1.41
CA ILE A 159 -10.51 24.72 -2.56
C ILE A 159 -9.87 23.99 -3.74
N GLU A 160 -10.52 24.04 -4.90
CA GLU A 160 -10.00 23.41 -6.12
C GLU A 160 -8.56 23.89 -6.47
N PRO A 161 -7.67 22.99 -6.94
CA PRO A 161 -7.90 21.56 -7.15
C PRO A 161 -7.85 20.77 -5.84
N TYR A 162 -8.76 19.81 -5.70
CA TYR A 162 -8.92 19.04 -4.47
C TYR A 162 -7.79 18.02 -4.28
N ASN A 163 -7.39 17.76 -3.03
CA ASN A 163 -6.29 16.83 -2.74
C ASN A 163 -6.57 15.42 -3.22
N TRP A 164 -7.84 15.03 -3.20
CA TRP A 164 -8.38 13.76 -3.67
C TRP A 164 -8.39 13.61 -5.18
N GLN A 165 -7.91 14.58 -5.95
CA GLN A 165 -7.71 14.41 -7.39
C GLN A 165 -6.33 13.85 -7.74
N SER A 166 -5.45 13.71 -6.76
CA SER A 166 -4.05 13.39 -7.02
C SER A 166 -3.72 11.93 -6.76
N ILE A 167 -2.98 11.33 -7.68
CA ILE A 167 -2.32 10.04 -7.49
C ILE A 167 -0.92 10.28 -6.92
N ARG A 168 -0.55 9.54 -5.88
CA ARG A 168 0.74 9.64 -5.19
C ARG A 168 1.69 8.59 -5.71
N ILE A 169 2.97 8.95 -5.86
CA ILE A 169 4.01 8.04 -6.33
C ILE A 169 5.20 8.13 -5.37
N TYR A 170 5.74 6.98 -4.98
CA TYR A 170 6.96 6.87 -4.20
C TYR A 170 7.79 5.70 -4.71
N SER A 171 9.11 5.84 -4.68
CA SER A 171 10.02 4.75 -5.01
C SER A 171 11.24 4.77 -4.11
N THR A 172 11.71 3.60 -3.71
CA THR A 172 12.92 3.46 -2.89
C THR A 172 13.66 2.19 -3.24
N ARG A 173 14.93 2.12 -2.85
CA ARG A 173 15.80 0.96 -2.99
C ARG A 173 16.47 0.71 -1.64
N PHE A 174 16.53 -0.55 -1.23
CA PHE A 174 17.15 -0.97 0.02
C PHE A 174 17.86 -2.31 -0.14
N THR A 175 18.67 -2.67 0.85
CA THR A 175 19.41 -3.95 0.88
C THR A 175 19.10 -4.73 2.13
N VAL A 176 19.05 -6.05 2.00
CA VAL A 176 18.88 -7.00 3.10
C VAL A 176 20.12 -7.89 3.13
N ALA A 177 20.89 -7.81 4.21
CA ALA A 177 22.03 -8.69 4.44
C ALA A 177 21.61 -9.90 5.30
N ALA A 178 22.09 -11.07 4.93
CA ALA A 178 21.99 -12.31 5.70
C ALA A 178 23.41 -12.78 5.99
N GLN A 179 23.93 -12.45 7.18
CA GLN A 179 25.34 -12.68 7.52
C GLN A 179 25.62 -14.16 7.82
N ASP A 180 24.94 -14.70 8.82
CA ASP A 180 25.26 -16.04 9.34
C ASP A 180 24.22 -17.10 8.98
N VAL A 181 22.97 -16.70 8.74
CA VAL A 181 21.85 -17.62 8.47
C VAL A 181 20.96 -17.07 7.36
N ASP A 182 20.30 -17.98 6.65
CA ASP A 182 19.27 -17.61 5.67
C ASP A 182 18.16 -16.81 6.36
N ARG A 183 17.73 -15.73 5.71
CA ARG A 183 16.61 -14.91 6.16
C ARG A 183 15.44 -15.10 5.21
N ILE A 184 14.25 -15.32 5.75
CA ILE A 184 13.03 -15.39 4.96
C ILE A 184 12.26 -14.10 5.21
N VAL A 185 12.17 -13.23 4.21
CA VAL A 185 11.64 -11.87 4.36
C VAL A 185 10.38 -11.60 3.55
N LYS A 186 9.60 -10.63 4.00
CA LYS A 186 8.44 -10.06 3.28
C LYS A 186 8.54 -8.55 3.25
N ILE A 187 8.11 -7.98 2.14
CA ILE A 187 7.96 -6.53 1.99
C ILE A 187 6.47 -6.23 2.14
N VAL A 188 6.14 -5.33 3.05
CA VAL A 188 4.76 -5.01 3.42
C VAL A 188 4.55 -3.52 3.26
N ALA A 189 3.49 -3.15 2.53
CA ALA A 189 2.98 -1.80 2.56
C ALA A 189 1.77 -1.73 3.49
N SER A 190 1.70 -0.66 4.27
CA SER A 190 0.55 -0.34 5.10
C SER A 190 0.08 1.08 4.85
N PHE A 191 -1.21 1.30 5.10
CA PHE A 191 -1.90 2.56 4.88
C PHE A 191 -2.81 2.85 6.05
N GLU A 192 -2.96 4.12 6.41
CA GLU A 192 -4.10 4.62 7.20
C GLU A 192 -4.78 5.70 6.38
N VAL A 193 -6.00 5.40 5.95
CA VAL A 193 -6.78 6.29 5.10
C VAL A 193 -7.90 6.89 5.93
N THR A 194 -8.07 8.20 5.81
CA THR A 194 -9.18 8.89 6.45
C THR A 194 -10.18 9.35 5.41
N ASN A 195 -11.46 9.15 5.71
CA ASN A 195 -12.57 9.63 4.93
C ASN A 195 -13.16 10.92 5.52
N TYR A 196 -13.48 11.88 4.67
CA TYR A 196 -14.18 13.12 5.03
C TYR A 196 -15.17 13.50 3.92
N LEU A 197 -16.32 14.05 4.28
CA LEU A 197 -17.26 14.66 3.36
C LEU A 197 -16.77 16.08 3.08
N VAL A 198 -16.54 16.35 1.80
CA VAL A 198 -16.45 17.72 1.30
C VAL A 198 -17.82 18.38 1.55
N ALA A 199 -17.84 19.64 1.98
CA ALA A 199 -19.10 20.37 2.06
C ALA A 199 -19.70 20.50 0.65
N ASN A 200 -20.88 19.88 0.42
CA ASN A 200 -21.54 19.78 -0.89
C ASN A 200 -20.64 19.14 -1.97
N PRO A 201 -20.27 17.85 -1.84
CA PRO A 201 -19.45 17.23 -2.86
C PRO A 201 -20.27 17.16 -4.17
N PRO A 202 -19.62 17.34 -5.34
CA PRO A 202 -20.33 17.27 -6.63
C PRO A 202 -21.01 15.90 -6.85
N LYS A 203 -20.51 14.84 -6.18
CA LYS A 203 -21.03 13.47 -6.17
C LYS A 203 -20.78 12.80 -4.82
N PRO A 204 -21.49 11.71 -4.48
CA PRO A 204 -21.20 10.95 -3.26
C PRO A 204 -19.73 10.52 -3.19
N ASN A 205 -19.08 10.77 -2.06
CA ASN A 205 -17.72 10.32 -1.79
C ASN A 205 -17.74 8.80 -1.54
N PRO A 206 -17.08 7.98 -2.38
CA PRO A 206 -17.09 6.54 -2.19
C PRO A 206 -16.36 6.12 -0.92
N ALA A 207 -15.47 6.96 -0.38
CA ALA A 207 -14.38 6.56 0.49
C ALA A 207 -13.52 5.46 -0.14
N GLY A 208 -12.26 5.35 0.26
CA GLY A 208 -11.48 4.20 -0.12
C GLY A 208 -10.04 4.48 -0.47
N LEU A 209 -9.39 3.36 -0.74
CA LEU A 209 -8.00 3.25 -1.10
C LEU A 209 -7.90 2.47 -2.41
N GLN A 210 -7.00 2.89 -3.27
CA GLN A 210 -6.55 2.13 -4.41
C GLN A 210 -5.02 2.22 -4.53
N PHE A 211 -4.33 1.13 -4.82
CA PHE A 211 -2.88 1.18 -4.99
C PHE A 211 -2.36 0.08 -5.92
N ILE A 212 -1.14 0.32 -6.42
CA ILE A 212 -0.24 -0.64 -7.03
C ILE A 212 1.12 -0.50 -6.34
N LEU A 213 1.69 -1.62 -5.88
CA LEU A 213 3.06 -1.69 -5.37
C LEU A 213 3.83 -2.72 -6.18
N ASP A 214 4.78 -2.24 -6.98
CA ASP A 214 5.70 -3.09 -7.71
C ASP A 214 6.96 -3.32 -6.88
N VAL A 215 7.39 -4.57 -6.82
CA VAL A 215 8.60 -5.02 -6.13
C VAL A 215 9.53 -5.68 -7.13
N TYR A 216 10.81 -5.33 -7.07
CA TYR A 216 11.87 -5.82 -7.94
C TYR A 216 13.04 -6.33 -7.11
N ASN A 217 13.69 -7.39 -7.59
CA ASN A 217 15.08 -7.69 -7.19
C ASN A 217 15.99 -6.72 -7.94
N ALA A 218 16.92 -6.08 -7.23
CA ALA A 218 17.91 -5.19 -7.81
C ALA A 218 19.30 -5.84 -7.75
N THR A 219 20.07 -5.75 -8.82
CA THR A 219 21.51 -6.10 -8.85
C THR A 219 22.29 -4.97 -9.50
N ASP A 220 23.47 -4.64 -8.97
CA ASP A 220 24.31 -3.55 -9.51
C ASP A 220 25.02 -3.90 -10.83
#